data_AF-A0A1G7HDI3-F1
#
_entry.id   AF-A0A1G7HDI3-F1
#
_cell.length_a   1.000
_cell.length_b   1.000
_cell.length_c   1.000
_cell.angle_alpha   90.00
_cell.angle_beta   90.00
_cell.angle_gamma   90.00
#
_symmetry.space_group_name_H-M   'P 1'
#
loop_
_entity.id
_entity.type
_entity.pdbx_description
1 polymer ?
#
loop_
_entity_poly.entity_id
_entity_poly.type
_entity_poly.pdbx_seq_one_letter_code
_entity_poly.pdbx_strand_id
1 'polypeptide(L)'
;MPANSDIGGNGGDGGYLRHQYPLIAESLIWPELVKSFNFHEHHAKEMKTTSRRHSFFAITCIVASLSVTWATTSSYFVKTLTDQPQLQVTLALASLLLLLAAIGLGKGILFGRRREQWLRHRLAAERLRQFYFQFLLKHRALICGGSEDDLQHLEAERAIALERVNKDVSALVYKQTVLNDTQLEEAALVERELLNAGEDLRRDRLDELRRFWREFRFSWQIEYATEQNMRQPSPLPIFGTIADQEHSVSTLEFVATLAIVSLHCLAVAGQLLGTQAAGVVSTAVLAASLFAIAIVGLQAYRDGVGLTEDLSRNRVYASYTSKLLRDLEHAQRNADLPAEIHIMYEMEDLAYFEMREFLQTHSEARFSL
;
A
#
# COMPACT_ATOMS: atom_id res chain seq x y z
N MET A 1 4.31 12.57 -0.75
CA MET A 1 3.28 11.96 0.10
C MET A 1 3.61 12.30 1.53
N PRO A 2 2.72 12.95 2.29
CA PRO A 2 2.90 13.06 3.74
C PRO A 2 3.09 11.64 4.30
N ALA A 3 3.98 11.49 5.29
CA ALA A 3 4.15 10.19 5.93
C ALA A 3 2.82 9.83 6.62
N ASN A 4 2.37 8.58 6.48
CA ASN A 4 1.26 8.06 7.27
C ASN A 4 1.69 7.95 8.74
N SER A 5 1.64 9.08 9.45
CA SER A 5 2.10 9.20 10.81
C SER A 5 1.06 10.00 11.59
N ASP A 6 -0.08 9.37 11.81
CA ASP A 6 -1.07 9.76 12.82
C ASP A 6 -0.57 9.61 14.26
N ILE A 7 0.68 9.19 14.47
CA ILE A 7 1.32 9.00 15.78
C ILE A 7 2.38 10.07 16.11
N GLY A 8 2.44 11.18 15.36
CA GLY A 8 3.35 12.30 15.66
C GLY A 8 4.84 12.02 15.40
N GLY A 9 5.15 11.22 14.38
CA GLY A 9 6.50 10.78 14.03
C GLY A 9 7.28 11.66 13.05
N ASN A 10 6.73 12.78 12.57
CA ASN A 10 7.45 13.71 11.70
C ASN A 10 8.25 14.75 12.49
N GLY A 11 9.25 15.36 11.83
CA GLY A 11 10.00 16.47 12.40
C GLY A 11 9.09 17.66 12.68
N GLY A 12 9.03 18.10 13.94
CA GLY A 12 8.17 19.21 14.38
C GLY A 12 6.86 18.79 15.04
N ASP A 13 6.44 17.52 14.90
CA ASP A 13 5.17 17.03 15.45
C ASP A 13 5.11 17.18 16.98
N GLY A 14 6.22 16.91 17.69
CA GLY A 14 6.27 17.12 19.14
C GLY A 14 6.09 18.59 19.56
N GLY A 15 6.52 19.55 18.73
CA GLY A 15 6.26 20.97 18.97
C GLY A 15 4.80 21.34 18.69
N TYR A 16 4.24 20.78 17.60
CA TYR A 16 2.83 20.92 17.27
C TYR A 16 1.92 20.36 18.37
N LEU A 17 2.20 19.15 18.87
CA LEU A 17 1.43 18.50 19.92
C LEU A 17 1.46 19.32 21.22
N ARG A 18 2.63 19.83 21.64
CA ARG A 18 2.74 20.71 22.82
C ARG A 18 1.99 22.02 22.66
N HIS A 19 1.89 22.54 21.44
CA HIS A 19 1.16 23.77 21.16
C HIS A 19 -0.36 23.57 21.10
N GLN A 20 -0.81 22.52 20.41
CA GLN A 20 -2.24 22.26 20.19
C GLN A 20 -2.90 21.55 21.36
N TYR A 21 -2.18 20.67 22.06
CA TYR A 21 -2.68 19.80 23.13
C TYR A 21 -1.86 19.93 24.43
N PRO A 22 -1.65 21.14 24.94
CA PRO A 22 -0.69 21.39 26.02
C PRO A 22 -0.97 20.60 27.30
N LEU A 23 -2.22 20.22 27.59
CA LEU A 23 -2.56 19.54 28.84
C LEU A 23 -2.26 18.04 28.81
N ILE A 24 -2.22 17.44 27.61
CA ILE A 24 -1.98 16.00 27.42
C ILE A 24 -0.76 15.69 26.55
N ALA A 25 -0.05 16.69 26.03
CA ALA A 25 1.01 16.52 25.03
C ALA A 25 2.10 15.51 25.43
N GLU A 26 2.61 15.54 26.66
CA GLU A 26 3.63 14.59 27.11
C GLU A 26 3.08 13.16 27.18
N SER A 27 1.76 13.01 27.37
CA SER A 27 1.08 11.71 27.23
C SER A 27 0.86 11.32 25.76
N LEU A 28 0.91 12.23 24.80
CA LEU A 28 0.78 11.88 23.38
C LEU A 28 2.15 11.58 22.74
N ILE A 29 3.21 12.25 23.20
CA ILE A 29 4.55 12.12 22.65
C ILE A 29 5.17 10.81 23.16
N TRP A 30 5.47 9.89 22.23
CA TRP A 30 6.08 8.60 22.55
C TRP A 30 7.24 8.26 21.60
N PRO A 31 8.43 8.82 21.86
CA PRO A 31 9.58 8.74 20.93
C PRO A 31 10.02 7.30 20.63
N GLU A 32 9.98 6.41 21.62
CA GLU A 32 10.38 5.01 21.50
C GLU A 32 9.46 4.25 20.55
N LEU A 33 8.14 4.44 20.68
CA LEU A 33 7.15 3.83 19.79
C LEU A 33 7.31 4.36 18.37
N VAL A 34 7.43 5.68 18.21
CA VAL A 34 7.66 6.34 16.91
C VAL A 34 8.92 5.79 16.23
N LYS A 35 10.01 5.58 16.99
CA LYS A 35 11.25 5.00 16.47
C LYS A 35 11.04 3.58 15.93
N SER A 36 10.36 2.72 16.70
CA SER A 36 10.04 1.35 16.25
C SER A 36 9.11 1.36 15.04
N PHE A 37 8.07 2.20 15.04
CA PHE A 37 7.17 2.37 13.92
C PHE A 37 7.93 2.78 12.65
N ASN A 38 8.75 3.83 12.73
CA ASN A 38 9.50 4.36 11.59
C ASN A 38 10.50 3.33 11.03
N PHE A 39 11.10 2.49 11.86
CA PHE A 39 11.94 1.39 11.41
C PHE A 39 11.16 0.43 10.49
N HIS A 40 9.99 -0.03 10.93
CA HIS A 40 9.17 -0.94 10.13
C HIS A 40 8.56 -0.27 8.90
N GLU A 41 8.06 0.97 9.03
CA GLU A 41 7.45 1.72 7.93
C GLU A 41 8.47 2.06 6.83
N HIS A 42 9.71 2.41 7.20
CA HIS A 42 10.78 2.66 6.24
C HIS A 42 11.10 1.41 5.42
N HIS A 43 11.34 0.27 6.07
CA HIS A 43 11.62 -0.99 5.39
C HIS A 43 10.44 -1.45 4.52
N ALA A 44 9.20 -1.29 5.00
CA ALA A 44 8.02 -1.63 4.21
C ALA A 44 7.93 -0.78 2.92
N LYS A 45 8.16 0.54 3.01
CA LYS A 45 8.16 1.45 1.86
C LYS A 45 9.28 1.15 0.86
N GLU A 46 10.49 0.93 1.35
CA GLU A 46 11.65 0.61 0.52
C GLU A 46 11.43 -0.69 -0.27
N MET A 47 10.94 -1.74 0.39
CA MET A 47 10.65 -3.02 -0.27
C MET A 47 9.53 -2.89 -1.30
N LYS A 48 8.44 -2.17 -0.98
CA LYS A 48 7.31 -1.94 -1.91
C LYS A 48 7.75 -1.19 -3.16
N THR A 49 8.47 -0.08 -2.99
CA THR A 49 8.94 0.76 -4.11
C THR A 49 9.94 0.02 -4.99
N THR A 50 10.90 -0.67 -4.40
CA THR A 50 11.89 -1.48 -5.13
C THR A 50 11.22 -2.62 -5.90
N SER A 51 10.27 -3.33 -5.27
CA SER A 51 9.55 -4.41 -5.94
C SER A 51 8.74 -3.92 -7.13
N ARG A 52 7.97 -2.83 -6.98
CA ARG A 52 7.16 -2.27 -8.08
C ARG A 52 8.02 -1.83 -9.26
N ARG A 53 9.16 -1.18 -8.99
CA ARG A 53 10.12 -0.78 -10.03
C ARG A 53 10.70 -1.98 -10.76
N HIS A 54 11.14 -3.01 -10.03
CA HIS A 54 11.64 -4.23 -10.65
C HIS A 54 10.58 -4.93 -11.51
N SER A 55 9.31 -4.96 -11.09
CA SER A 55 8.23 -5.57 -11.88
C SER A 55 8.03 -4.83 -13.19
N PHE A 56 7.95 -3.50 -13.11
CA PHE A 56 7.80 -2.66 -14.29
C PHE A 56 8.99 -2.80 -15.25
N PHE A 57 10.23 -2.78 -14.73
CA PHE A 57 11.41 -2.96 -15.56
C PHE A 57 11.51 -4.37 -16.16
N ALA A 58 11.10 -5.42 -15.43
CA ALA A 58 11.06 -6.78 -15.98
C ALA A 58 10.13 -6.86 -17.20
N ILE A 59 8.91 -6.31 -17.10
CA ILE A 59 7.95 -6.27 -18.20
C ILE A 59 8.50 -5.44 -19.37
N THR A 60 9.08 -4.27 -19.07
CA THR A 60 9.69 -3.41 -20.09
C THR A 60 10.82 -4.13 -20.82
N CYS A 61 11.67 -4.88 -20.11
CA CYS A 61 12.73 -5.69 -20.70
C CYS A 61 12.17 -6.83 -21.57
N ILE A 62 11.07 -7.49 -21.16
CA ILE A 62 10.39 -8.51 -22.00
C ILE A 62 9.88 -7.88 -23.29
N VAL A 63 9.14 -6.78 -23.20
CA VAL A 63 8.57 -6.08 -24.35
C VAL A 63 9.67 -5.56 -25.27
N ALA A 64 10.75 -5.00 -24.72
CA ALA A 64 11.91 -4.54 -25.49
C ALA A 64 12.65 -5.70 -26.18
N SER A 65 12.89 -6.81 -25.48
CA SER A 65 13.49 -8.03 -26.05
C SER A 65 12.67 -8.54 -27.24
N LEU A 66 11.35 -8.65 -27.08
CA LEU A 66 10.45 -9.08 -28.13
C LEU A 66 10.37 -8.08 -29.29
N SER A 67 10.46 -6.78 -29.01
CA SER A 67 10.48 -5.72 -30.03
C SER A 67 11.75 -5.78 -30.88
N VAL A 68 12.90 -6.08 -30.26
CA VAL A 68 14.16 -6.32 -30.97
C VAL A 68 14.05 -7.57 -31.84
N THR A 69 13.48 -8.66 -31.32
CA THR A 69 13.23 -9.89 -32.08
C THR A 69 12.26 -9.66 -33.25
N TRP A 70 11.21 -8.85 -33.05
CA TRP A 70 10.30 -8.45 -34.12
C TRP A 70 11.02 -7.65 -35.21
N ALA A 71 11.83 -6.66 -34.82
CA ALA A 71 12.59 -5.86 -35.76
C ALA A 71 13.54 -6.73 -36.60
N THR A 72 14.25 -7.68 -35.98
CA THR A 72 15.21 -8.55 -36.67
C THR A 72 14.58 -9.60 -37.58
N THR A 73 13.33 -9.99 -37.33
CA THR A 73 12.60 -10.99 -38.12
C THR A 73 11.66 -10.39 -39.17
N SER A 74 11.38 -9.08 -39.08
CA SER A 74 10.50 -8.39 -40.03
C SER A 74 11.12 -8.31 -41.42
N SER A 75 10.28 -8.48 -42.45
CA SER A 75 10.72 -8.41 -43.86
C SER A 75 11.31 -7.04 -44.25
N TYR A 76 11.00 -5.99 -43.50
CA TYR A 76 11.49 -4.64 -43.74
C TYR A 76 12.97 -4.45 -43.40
N PHE A 77 13.44 -5.09 -42.31
CA PHE A 77 14.81 -4.93 -41.84
C PHE A 77 15.71 -6.11 -42.25
N VAL A 78 15.14 -7.24 -42.67
CA VAL A 78 15.90 -8.44 -43.06
C VAL A 78 16.97 -8.14 -44.11
N LYS A 79 16.68 -7.34 -45.14
CA LYS A 79 17.67 -7.01 -46.18
C LYS A 79 18.87 -6.25 -45.59
N THR A 80 18.60 -5.17 -44.86
CA THR A 80 19.62 -4.35 -44.19
C THR A 80 20.45 -5.17 -43.18
N LEU A 81 19.82 -6.09 -42.46
CA LEU A 81 20.50 -6.95 -41.48
C LEU A 81 21.32 -8.06 -42.14
N THR A 82 20.87 -8.60 -43.28
CA THR A 82 21.63 -9.59 -44.06
C THR A 82 22.92 -8.97 -44.59
N ASP A 83 22.87 -7.70 -45.00
CA ASP A 83 24.03 -6.94 -45.46
C ASP A 83 24.98 -6.56 -44.29
N GLN A 84 24.53 -6.67 -43.03
CA GLN A 84 25.29 -6.33 -41.83
C GLN A 84 25.20 -7.44 -40.75
N PRO A 85 25.87 -8.59 -40.95
CA PRO A 85 25.75 -9.74 -40.04
C PRO A 85 26.18 -9.44 -38.59
N GLN A 86 27.12 -8.51 -38.40
CA GLN A 86 27.55 -8.06 -37.06
C GLN A 86 26.41 -7.37 -36.31
N LEU A 87 25.60 -6.55 -36.99
CA LEU A 87 24.45 -5.87 -36.39
C LEU A 87 23.38 -6.89 -35.99
N GLN A 88 23.11 -7.90 -36.84
CA GLN A 88 22.17 -8.98 -36.53
C GLN A 88 22.58 -9.75 -35.27
N VAL A 89 23.85 -10.15 -35.15
CA VAL A 89 24.37 -10.82 -33.96
C VAL A 89 24.26 -9.93 -32.72
N THR A 90 24.59 -8.64 -32.86
CA THR A 90 24.50 -7.67 -31.75
C THR A 90 23.06 -7.51 -31.25
N LEU A 91 22.08 -7.39 -32.15
CA LEU A 91 20.67 -7.30 -31.78
C LEU A 91 20.14 -8.59 -31.16
N ALA A 92 20.56 -9.75 -31.66
CA ALA A 92 20.19 -11.05 -31.07
C ALA A 92 20.75 -11.19 -29.64
N LEU A 93 22.02 -10.83 -29.43
CA LEU A 93 22.64 -10.82 -28.10
C LEU A 93 21.96 -9.81 -27.17
N ALA A 94 21.63 -8.61 -27.66
CA ALA A 94 20.90 -7.60 -26.87
C ALA A 94 19.51 -8.10 -26.45
N SER A 95 18.77 -8.75 -27.36
CA SER A 95 17.47 -9.36 -27.06
C SER A 95 17.58 -10.44 -25.99
N LEU A 96 18.59 -11.31 -26.08
CA LEU A 96 18.85 -12.35 -25.07
C LEU A 96 19.21 -11.74 -23.70
N LEU A 97 20.08 -10.73 -23.67
CA LEU A 97 20.47 -10.04 -22.44
C LEU A 97 19.28 -9.35 -21.77
N LEU A 98 18.39 -8.72 -22.54
CA LEU A 98 17.15 -8.12 -22.01
C LEU A 98 16.24 -9.19 -21.40
N LEU A 99 16.11 -10.36 -22.03
CA LEU A 99 15.31 -11.45 -21.48
C LEU A 99 15.92 -12.01 -20.19
N LEU A 100 17.24 -12.21 -20.13
CA LEU A 100 17.93 -12.63 -18.92
C LEU A 100 17.80 -11.60 -17.79
N ALA A 101 17.90 -10.32 -18.12
CA ALA A 101 17.68 -9.22 -17.18
C ALA A 101 16.23 -9.24 -16.65
N ALA A 102 15.24 -9.44 -17.52
CA ALA A 102 13.84 -9.56 -17.12
C ALA A 102 13.61 -10.71 -16.15
N ILE A 103 14.20 -11.89 -16.43
CA ILE A 103 14.13 -13.04 -15.52
C ILE A 103 14.78 -12.69 -14.17
N GLY A 104 15.95 -12.07 -14.18
CA GLY A 104 16.67 -11.64 -12.97
C GLY A 104 15.88 -10.65 -12.11
N LEU A 105 15.29 -9.64 -12.74
CA LEU A 105 14.43 -8.64 -12.07
C LEU A 105 13.13 -9.28 -11.56
N GLY A 106 12.55 -10.20 -12.35
CA GLY A 106 11.34 -10.96 -12.03
C GLY A 106 11.52 -11.94 -10.86
N LYS A 107 12.74 -12.45 -10.61
CA LYS A 107 13.00 -13.37 -9.48
C LYS A 107 12.55 -12.79 -8.14
N GLY A 108 12.82 -11.52 -7.86
CA GLY A 108 12.45 -10.90 -6.58
C GLY A 108 10.93 -10.83 -6.33
N ILE A 109 10.15 -10.89 -7.41
CA ILE A 109 8.70 -10.80 -7.45
C ILE A 109 8.07 -12.20 -7.43
N LEU A 110 8.68 -13.15 -8.15
CA LEU A 110 8.29 -14.55 -8.22
C LEU A 110 8.66 -15.34 -6.94
N PHE A 111 9.71 -14.93 -6.22
CA PHE A 111 10.17 -15.61 -5.01
C PHE A 111 9.69 -14.86 -3.77
N GLY A 112 8.61 -15.36 -3.15
CA GLY A 112 7.85 -14.73 -2.07
C GLY A 112 8.59 -14.30 -0.79
N ARG A 113 9.91 -14.48 -0.66
CA ARG A 113 10.68 -14.06 0.54
C ARG A 113 10.70 -12.55 0.75
N ARG A 114 10.89 -11.76 -0.31
CA ARG A 114 10.87 -10.29 -0.21
C ARG A 114 9.47 -9.78 0.10
N ARG A 115 8.46 -10.37 -0.55
CA ARG A 115 7.06 -10.08 -0.26
C ARG A 115 6.71 -10.42 1.19
N GLU A 116 7.15 -11.58 1.67
CA GLU A 116 6.96 -12.00 3.05
C GLU A 116 7.57 -11.03 4.06
N GLN A 117 8.80 -10.57 3.81
CA GLN A 117 9.44 -9.55 4.64
C GLN A 117 8.68 -8.22 4.59
N TRP A 118 8.27 -7.77 3.41
CA TRP A 118 7.48 -6.57 3.24
C TRP A 118 6.17 -6.63 4.04
N LEU A 119 5.43 -7.74 3.94
CA LEU A 119 4.17 -7.94 4.66
C LEU A 119 4.38 -7.95 6.18
N ARG A 120 5.48 -8.52 6.67
CA ARG A 120 5.81 -8.50 8.11
C ARG A 120 6.13 -7.10 8.61
N HIS A 121 6.95 -6.35 7.89
CA HIS A 121 7.22 -4.95 8.27
C HIS A 121 5.95 -4.12 8.22
N ARG A 122 5.07 -4.35 7.23
CA ARG A 122 3.79 -3.65 7.15
C ARG A 122 2.87 -4.01 8.33
N LEU A 123 2.74 -5.29 8.65
CA LEU A 123 2.00 -5.77 9.83
C LEU A 123 2.53 -5.10 11.10
N ALA A 124 3.83 -5.17 11.36
CA ALA A 124 4.42 -4.59 12.57
C ALA A 124 4.18 -3.07 12.67
N ALA A 125 4.35 -2.32 11.57
CA ALA A 125 4.07 -0.88 11.56
C ALA A 125 2.60 -0.56 11.88
N GLU A 126 1.66 -1.28 11.25
CA GLU A 126 0.22 -1.08 11.49
C GLU A 126 -0.20 -1.47 12.90
N ARG A 127 0.36 -2.54 13.45
CA ARG A 127 0.09 -2.98 14.84
C ARG A 127 0.70 -2.05 15.87
N LEU A 128 1.88 -1.48 15.63
CA LEU A 128 2.44 -0.45 16.51
C LEU A 128 1.59 0.83 16.50
N ARG A 129 1.03 1.20 15.35
CA ARG A 129 0.09 2.32 15.25
C ARG A 129 -1.20 2.04 16.05
N GLN A 130 -1.79 0.86 15.88
CA GLN A 130 -2.97 0.46 16.66
C GLN A 130 -2.67 0.40 18.16
N PHE A 131 -1.52 -0.15 18.54
CA PHE A 131 -1.07 -0.19 19.92
C PHE A 131 -1.01 1.19 20.54
N TYR A 132 -0.48 2.20 19.83
CA TYR A 132 -0.44 3.57 20.31
C TYR A 132 -1.84 4.07 20.71
N PHE A 133 -2.83 3.96 19.81
CA PHE A 133 -4.19 4.44 20.08
C PHE A 133 -4.91 3.62 21.15
N GLN A 134 -4.78 2.29 21.14
CA GLN A 134 -5.35 1.42 22.17
C GLN A 134 -4.75 1.69 23.56
N PHE A 135 -3.44 1.95 23.61
CA PHE A 135 -2.75 2.30 24.86
C PHE A 135 -3.27 3.63 25.43
N LEU A 136 -3.49 4.65 24.58
CA LEU A 136 -4.10 5.91 25.00
C LEU A 136 -5.53 5.72 25.53
N LEU A 137 -6.33 4.87 24.89
CA LEU A 137 -7.71 4.59 25.35
C LEU A 137 -7.75 3.84 26.68
N LYS A 138 -6.89 2.84 26.86
CA LYS A 138 -6.78 2.12 28.14
C LYS A 138 -6.44 3.10 29.26
N HIS A 139 -5.44 3.94 29.06
CA HIS A 139 -4.94 4.84 30.10
C HIS A 139 -5.61 6.22 30.10
N ARG A 140 -6.77 6.36 29.45
CA ARG A 140 -7.51 7.64 29.35
C ARG A 140 -7.77 8.27 30.73
N ALA A 141 -8.04 7.45 31.75
CA ALA A 141 -8.32 7.92 33.11
C ALA A 141 -7.08 8.57 33.74
N LEU A 142 -5.90 7.97 33.55
CA LEU A 142 -4.63 8.55 34.02
C LEU A 142 -4.26 9.80 33.20
N ILE A 143 -4.48 9.78 31.89
CA ILE A 143 -4.18 10.93 31.02
C ILE A 143 -5.08 12.13 31.37
N CYS A 144 -6.38 11.90 31.52
CA CYS A 144 -7.37 12.97 31.72
C CYS A 144 -7.62 13.33 33.19
N GLY A 145 -7.35 12.44 34.14
CA GLY A 145 -7.61 12.64 35.57
C GLY A 145 -6.37 12.56 36.47
N GLY A 146 -5.27 11.99 35.98
CA GLY A 146 -4.09 11.66 36.80
C GLY A 146 -3.24 12.84 37.25
N SER A 147 -2.61 12.63 38.40
CA SER A 147 -1.55 13.46 39.00
C SER A 147 -0.22 13.34 38.25
N GLU A 148 0.79 14.14 38.64
CA GLU A 148 2.14 14.00 38.07
C GLU A 148 2.76 12.62 38.34
N ASP A 149 2.49 12.03 39.51
CA ASP A 149 2.97 10.69 39.87
C ASP A 149 2.34 9.61 38.97
N ASP A 150 1.05 9.78 38.61
CA ASP A 150 0.35 8.88 37.69
C ASP A 150 0.96 8.91 36.28
N LEU A 151 1.44 10.09 35.84
CA LEU A 151 2.11 10.24 34.55
C LEU A 151 3.50 9.57 34.54
N GLN A 152 4.24 9.60 35.66
CA GLN A 152 5.48 8.84 35.79
C GLN A 152 5.24 7.33 35.76
N HIS A 153 4.16 6.87 36.40
CA HIS A 153 3.77 5.46 36.34
C HIS A 153 3.43 5.03 34.90
N LEU A 154 2.71 5.88 34.16
CA LEU A 154 2.39 5.65 32.75
C LEU A 154 3.65 5.51 31.89
N GLU A 155 4.67 6.32 32.14
CA GLU A 155 5.95 6.26 31.42
C GLU A 155 6.69 4.92 31.65
N ALA A 156 6.69 4.41 32.89
CA ALA A 156 7.25 3.09 33.19
C ALA A 156 6.47 1.97 32.49
N GLU A 157 5.14 2.03 32.47
CA GLU A 157 4.30 1.03 31.81
C GLU A 157 4.49 1.02 30.28
N ARG A 158 4.68 2.20 29.66
CA ARG A 158 4.97 2.32 28.22
C ARG A 158 6.13 1.45 27.79
N ALA A 159 7.26 1.54 28.47
CA ALA A 159 8.47 0.82 28.07
C ALA A 159 8.23 -0.70 28.06
N ILE A 160 7.60 -1.22 29.11
CA ILE A 160 7.30 -2.65 29.26
C ILE A 160 6.28 -3.12 28.22
N ALA A 161 5.20 -2.34 28.04
CA ALA A 161 4.14 -2.69 27.09
C ALA A 161 4.64 -2.66 25.64
N LEU A 162 5.47 -1.67 25.29
CA LEU A 162 6.07 -1.56 23.96
C LEU A 162 7.06 -2.70 23.67
N GLU A 163 7.87 -3.10 24.65
CA GLU A 163 8.79 -4.24 24.49
C GLU A 163 8.00 -5.52 24.19
N ARG A 164 6.94 -5.79 24.96
CA ARG A 164 6.05 -6.94 24.74
C ARG A 164 5.45 -6.93 23.34
N VAL A 165 4.82 -5.82 22.95
CA VAL A 165 4.18 -5.71 21.63
C VAL A 165 5.18 -5.84 20.51
N ASN A 166 6.36 -5.20 20.59
CA ASN A 166 7.40 -5.34 19.56
C ASN A 166 7.86 -6.79 19.40
N LYS A 167 8.03 -7.51 20.50
CA LYS A 167 8.40 -8.93 20.48
C LYS A 167 7.34 -9.76 19.77
N ASP A 168 6.07 -9.53 20.09
CA ASP A 168 4.96 -10.29 19.53
C ASP A 168 4.78 -10.01 18.03
N VAL A 169 4.72 -8.74 17.63
CA VAL A 169 4.49 -8.36 16.22
C VAL A 169 5.67 -8.69 15.31
N SER A 170 6.87 -8.85 15.87
CA SER A 170 8.07 -9.27 15.14
C SER A 170 8.20 -10.79 15.02
N ALA A 171 7.40 -11.56 15.75
CA ALA A 171 7.48 -13.01 15.73
C ALA A 171 7.04 -13.57 14.36
N LEU A 172 7.78 -14.58 13.87
CA LEU A 172 7.55 -15.19 12.55
C LEU A 172 6.12 -15.72 12.38
N VAL A 173 5.57 -16.26 13.47
CA VAL A 173 4.27 -16.93 13.50
C VAL A 173 3.12 -15.91 13.60
N TYR A 174 3.38 -14.70 14.11
CA TYR A 174 2.32 -13.73 14.41
C TYR A 174 1.51 -13.33 13.18
N LYS A 175 2.16 -13.19 12.03
CA LYS A 175 1.47 -12.94 10.76
C LYS A 175 0.45 -14.03 10.43
N GLN A 176 0.78 -15.29 10.70
CA GLN A 176 -0.14 -16.41 10.45
C GLN A 176 -1.30 -16.41 11.44
N THR A 177 -1.05 -16.01 12.70
CA THR A 177 -2.09 -15.80 13.70
C THR A 177 -3.10 -14.76 13.20
N VAL A 178 -2.62 -13.59 12.78
CA VAL A 178 -3.48 -12.51 12.25
C VAL A 178 -4.26 -12.95 11.01
N LEU A 179 -3.62 -13.64 10.07
CA LEU A 179 -4.31 -14.14 8.86
C LEU A 179 -5.44 -15.14 9.19
N ASN A 180 -5.27 -15.95 10.23
CA ASN A 180 -6.24 -16.96 10.64
C ASN A 180 -7.28 -16.42 11.63
N ASP A 181 -7.13 -15.19 12.11
CA ASP A 181 -8.01 -14.57 13.09
C ASP A 181 -9.30 -14.07 12.45
N THR A 182 -10.20 -15.01 12.18
CA THR A 182 -11.53 -14.76 11.61
C THR A 182 -12.49 -14.11 12.60
N GLN A 183 -12.22 -14.22 13.90
CA GLN A 183 -13.08 -13.72 14.97
C GLN A 183 -12.63 -12.37 15.55
N LEU A 184 -11.52 -11.81 15.05
CA LEU A 184 -10.92 -10.55 15.51
C LEU A 184 -10.46 -10.61 16.98
N GLU A 185 -10.10 -11.79 17.48
CA GLU A 185 -9.63 -11.98 18.85
C GLU A 185 -8.31 -11.24 19.09
N GLU A 186 -7.47 -11.14 18.06
CA GLU A 186 -6.20 -10.43 18.13
C GLU A 186 -6.37 -8.92 17.89
N ALA A 187 -7.58 -8.39 17.63
CA ALA A 187 -7.74 -6.96 17.37
C ALA A 187 -7.22 -6.09 18.53
N ALA A 188 -7.42 -6.54 19.77
CA ALA A 188 -6.94 -5.89 20.98
C ALA A 188 -5.50 -6.31 21.35
N LEU A 189 -4.55 -5.38 21.28
CA LEU A 189 -3.17 -5.53 21.80
C LEU A 189 -3.07 -5.21 23.29
N VAL A 190 -4.09 -4.52 23.80
CA VAL A 190 -4.18 -4.08 25.19
C VAL A 190 -5.59 -4.40 25.67
N GLU A 191 -5.71 -4.78 26.94
CA GLU A 191 -7.01 -5.07 27.56
C GLU A 191 -7.95 -3.87 27.41
N ARG A 192 -9.20 -4.16 27.01
CA ARG A 192 -10.23 -3.15 26.85
C ARG A 192 -10.90 -2.92 28.18
N GLU A 193 -10.65 -1.76 28.77
CA GLU A 193 -11.33 -1.34 29.98
C GLU A 193 -12.61 -0.59 29.60
N LEU A 194 -13.76 -1.19 29.94
CA LEU A 194 -15.04 -0.50 29.93
C LEU A 194 -14.97 0.69 30.89
N LEU A 195 -15.78 1.71 30.62
CA LEU A 195 -15.89 2.86 31.51
C LEU A 195 -16.29 2.40 32.92
N ASN A 196 -15.42 2.65 33.89
CA ASN A 196 -15.76 2.41 35.28
C ASN A 196 -16.72 3.51 35.74
N ALA A 197 -17.83 3.10 36.36
CA ALA A 197 -18.76 4.05 36.98
C ALA A 197 -18.00 4.85 38.05
N GLY A 198 -17.73 6.13 37.78
CA GLY A 198 -16.98 7.02 38.67
C GLY A 198 -15.58 7.42 38.21
N GLU A 199 -15.18 7.17 36.96
CA GLU A 199 -13.96 7.80 36.40
C GLU A 199 -14.06 9.33 36.50
N ASP A 200 -13.21 9.95 37.33
CA ASP A 200 -13.12 11.41 37.45
C ASP A 200 -12.21 11.97 36.35
N LEU A 201 -12.81 12.21 35.18
CA LEU A 201 -12.09 12.76 34.03
C LEU A 201 -12.19 14.28 34.03
N ARG A 202 -11.05 14.97 34.05
CA ARG A 202 -11.06 16.43 33.90
C ARG A 202 -11.51 16.81 32.49
N ARG A 203 -12.54 17.66 32.42
CA ARG A 203 -13.19 18.04 31.16
C ARG A 203 -12.23 18.68 30.16
N ASP A 204 -11.35 19.56 30.61
CA ASP A 204 -10.35 20.25 29.78
C ASP A 204 -9.41 19.26 29.06
N ARG A 205 -8.89 18.27 29.78
CA ARG A 205 -8.04 17.22 29.21
C ARG A 205 -8.80 16.25 28.31
N LEU A 206 -10.04 15.90 28.68
CA LEU A 206 -10.89 15.05 27.87
C LEU A 206 -11.22 15.70 26.51
N ASP A 207 -11.46 17.01 26.49
CA ASP A 207 -11.72 17.76 25.26
C ASP A 207 -10.47 17.81 24.35
N GLU A 208 -9.26 17.90 24.93
CA GLU A 208 -8.02 17.74 24.16
C GLU A 208 -7.88 16.34 23.58
N LEU A 209 -8.16 15.29 24.35
CA LEU A 209 -8.09 13.89 23.89
C LEU A 209 -9.08 13.63 22.75
N ARG A 210 -10.33 14.13 22.88
CA ARG A 210 -11.36 14.05 21.83
C ARG A 210 -10.91 14.71 20.54
N ARG A 211 -10.33 15.91 20.62
CA ARG A 211 -9.83 16.65 19.46
C ARG A 211 -8.65 15.93 18.81
N PHE A 212 -7.72 15.41 19.62
CA PHE A 212 -6.60 14.61 19.15
C PHE A 212 -7.08 13.38 18.37
N TRP A 213 -7.99 12.60 18.95
CA TRP A 213 -8.57 11.42 18.30
C TRP A 213 -9.28 11.76 16.99
N ARG A 214 -10.07 12.84 16.97
CA ARG A 214 -10.74 13.30 15.75
C ARG A 214 -9.73 13.63 14.65
N GLU A 215 -8.72 14.43 14.96
CA GLU A 215 -7.75 14.91 13.99
C GLU A 215 -6.83 13.78 13.50
N PHE A 216 -6.12 13.12 14.44
CA PHE A 216 -5.08 12.17 14.10
C PHE A 216 -5.64 10.80 13.76
N ARG A 217 -6.66 10.30 14.47
CA ARG A 217 -7.13 8.93 14.23
C ARG A 217 -8.20 8.83 13.15
N PHE A 218 -9.17 9.75 13.13
CA PHE A 218 -10.25 9.71 12.15
C PHE A 218 -9.93 10.51 10.89
N SER A 219 -9.74 11.83 11.00
CA SER A 219 -9.58 12.71 9.85
C SER A 219 -8.35 12.34 9.03
N TRP A 220 -7.19 12.15 9.67
CA TRP A 220 -5.98 11.75 8.96
C TRP A 220 -6.13 10.42 8.21
N GLN A 221 -6.80 9.42 8.80
CA GLN A 221 -7.02 8.13 8.15
C GLN A 221 -7.98 8.24 6.97
N ILE A 222 -9.02 9.06 7.09
CA ILE A 222 -9.95 9.36 5.98
C ILE A 222 -9.21 10.07 4.84
N GLU A 223 -8.46 11.12 5.16
CA GLU A 223 -7.68 11.90 4.20
C GLU A 223 -6.65 11.01 3.51
N TYR A 224 -5.85 10.26 4.26
CA TYR A 224 -4.86 9.34 3.71
C TYR A 224 -5.49 8.33 2.75
N ALA A 225 -6.56 7.64 3.17
CA ALA A 225 -7.24 6.66 2.33
C ALA A 225 -7.90 7.29 1.10
N THR A 226 -8.40 8.51 1.22
CA THR A 226 -9.00 9.27 0.11
C THR A 226 -7.93 9.74 -0.89
N GLU A 227 -6.80 10.25 -0.41
CA GLU A 227 -5.67 10.69 -1.26
C GLU A 227 -5.12 9.54 -2.09
N GLN A 228 -5.04 8.32 -1.56
CA GLN A 228 -4.60 7.14 -2.33
C GLN A 228 -5.53 6.83 -3.51
N ASN A 229 -6.81 7.23 -3.41
CA ASN A 229 -7.82 7.06 -4.46
C ASN A 229 -7.89 8.25 -5.43
N MET A 230 -7.21 9.36 -5.12
CA MET A 230 -7.17 10.54 -5.98
C MET A 230 -5.96 10.49 -6.92
N ARG A 231 -6.15 11.00 -8.13
CA ARG A 231 -5.06 11.20 -9.08
C ARG A 231 -4.29 12.45 -8.74
N GLN A 232 -2.97 12.39 -8.84
CA GLN A 232 -2.11 13.55 -8.65
C GLN A 232 -1.30 13.82 -9.92
N PRO A 233 -1.06 15.10 -10.28
CA PRO A 233 -0.20 15.42 -11.39
C PRO A 233 1.22 14.94 -11.08
N SER A 234 1.63 13.86 -11.73
CA SER A 234 2.97 13.27 -11.63
C SER A 234 3.62 13.24 -13.02
N PRO A 235 4.92 13.57 -13.14
CA PRO A 235 5.65 13.45 -14.40
C PRO A 235 5.73 11.99 -14.89
N LEU A 236 5.63 11.02 -13.97
CA LEU A 236 5.60 9.59 -14.27
C LEU A 236 4.42 8.94 -13.51
N PRO A 237 3.20 8.94 -14.10
CA PRO A 237 1.99 8.43 -13.44
C PRO A 237 2.07 6.95 -13.01
N ILE A 238 2.84 6.11 -13.71
CA ILE A 238 3.05 4.70 -13.35
C ILE A 238 3.86 4.50 -12.05
N PHE A 239 4.44 5.57 -11.51
CA PHE A 239 5.07 5.59 -10.19
C PHE A 239 4.40 6.59 -9.23
N GLY A 240 3.22 7.10 -9.59
CA GLY A 240 2.41 8.04 -8.82
C GLY A 240 1.53 7.36 -7.76
N THR A 241 0.35 7.92 -7.48
CA THR A 241 -0.62 7.31 -6.56
C THR A 241 -1.15 5.97 -7.10
N ILE A 242 -1.89 5.22 -6.28
CA ILE A 242 -2.51 3.96 -6.74
C ILE A 242 -3.50 4.24 -7.87
N ALA A 243 -4.27 5.33 -7.78
CA ALA A 243 -5.18 5.77 -8.83
C ALA A 243 -4.46 6.18 -10.13
N ASP A 244 -3.29 6.81 -10.04
CA ASP A 244 -2.46 7.15 -11.20
C ASP A 244 -1.93 5.88 -11.89
N GLN A 245 -1.47 4.91 -11.10
CA GLN A 245 -0.96 3.62 -11.59
C GLN A 245 -2.06 2.85 -12.32
N GLU A 246 -3.23 2.68 -11.69
CA GLU A 246 -4.37 1.97 -12.28
C GLU A 246 -4.83 2.62 -13.59
N HIS A 247 -4.96 3.95 -13.60
CA HIS A 247 -5.34 4.66 -14.82
C HIS A 247 -4.31 4.50 -15.94
N SER A 248 -3.03 4.56 -15.59
CA SER A 248 -1.94 4.43 -16.57
C SER A 248 -1.95 3.04 -17.19
N VAL A 249 -2.08 1.99 -16.36
CA VAL A 249 -2.17 0.61 -16.83
C VAL A 249 -3.40 0.44 -17.72
N SER A 250 -4.58 0.88 -17.29
CA SER A 250 -5.82 0.80 -18.07
C SER A 250 -5.73 1.55 -19.41
N THR A 251 -5.10 2.73 -19.42
CA THR A 251 -4.89 3.52 -20.64
C THR A 251 -3.95 2.78 -21.60
N LEU A 252 -2.85 2.21 -21.09
CA LEU A 252 -1.91 1.43 -21.90
C LEU A 252 -2.56 0.17 -22.47
N GLU A 253 -3.38 -0.53 -21.68
CA GLU A 253 -4.17 -1.69 -22.13
C GLU A 253 -5.14 -1.30 -23.26
N PHE A 254 -5.85 -0.17 -23.11
CA PHE A 254 -6.76 0.34 -24.14
C PHE A 254 -6.03 0.69 -25.44
N VAL A 255 -4.92 1.44 -25.34
CA VAL A 255 -4.10 1.83 -26.50
C VAL A 255 -3.53 0.59 -27.20
N ALA A 256 -3.00 -0.37 -26.44
CA ALA A 256 -2.49 -1.63 -26.99
C ALA A 256 -3.59 -2.44 -27.68
N THR A 257 -4.80 -2.49 -27.10
CA THR A 257 -5.95 -3.18 -27.70
C THR A 257 -6.36 -2.52 -29.03
N LEU A 258 -6.43 -1.19 -29.06
CA LEU A 258 -6.72 -0.44 -30.28
C LEU A 258 -5.66 -0.69 -31.37
N ALA A 259 -4.39 -0.77 -30.98
CA ALA A 259 -3.28 -1.10 -31.88
C ALA A 259 -3.42 -2.53 -32.45
N ILE A 260 -3.74 -3.53 -31.61
CA ILE A 260 -3.99 -4.91 -32.04
C ILE A 260 -5.11 -4.98 -33.08
N VAL A 261 -6.24 -4.32 -32.81
CA VAL A 261 -7.39 -4.27 -33.72
C VAL A 261 -7.00 -3.61 -35.04
N SER A 262 -6.31 -2.47 -34.98
CA SER A 262 -5.85 -1.75 -36.17
C SER A 262 -4.90 -2.59 -37.03
N LEU A 263 -3.93 -3.26 -36.39
CA LEU A 263 -3.00 -4.17 -37.05
C LEU A 263 -3.69 -5.38 -37.67
N HIS A 264 -4.70 -5.94 -37.00
CA HIS A 264 -5.53 -7.01 -37.56
C HIS A 264 -6.32 -6.54 -38.78
N CYS A 265 -6.97 -5.38 -38.72
CA CYS A 265 -7.68 -4.80 -39.86
C CYS A 265 -6.74 -4.60 -41.06
N LEU A 266 -5.52 -4.09 -40.82
CA LEU A 266 -4.50 -3.95 -41.86
C LEU A 266 -4.07 -5.29 -42.44
N ALA A 267 -3.85 -6.31 -41.60
CA ALA A 267 -3.48 -7.64 -42.05
C ALA A 267 -4.58 -8.28 -42.93
N VAL A 268 -5.84 -8.18 -42.50
CA VAL A 268 -7.00 -8.68 -43.26
C VAL A 268 -7.18 -7.92 -44.58
N ALA A 269 -7.10 -6.58 -44.55
CA ALA A 269 -7.18 -5.77 -45.77
C ALA A 269 -6.06 -6.12 -46.76
N GLY A 270 -4.83 -6.33 -46.27
CA GLY A 270 -3.69 -6.76 -47.10
C GLY A 270 -3.91 -8.11 -47.79
N GLN A 271 -4.55 -9.06 -47.08
CA GLN A 271 -4.94 -10.36 -47.65
C GLN A 271 -6.06 -10.21 -48.70
N LEU A 272 -7.10 -9.43 -48.42
CA LEU A 272 -8.25 -9.25 -49.32
C LEU A 272 -7.89 -8.49 -50.60
N LEU A 273 -7.00 -7.50 -50.51
CA LEU A 273 -6.57 -6.71 -51.66
C LEU A 273 -5.58 -7.45 -52.58
N GLY A 274 -5.28 -8.72 -52.29
CA GLY A 274 -4.40 -9.55 -53.12
C GLY A 274 -2.97 -9.00 -53.22
N THR A 275 -2.58 -8.11 -52.30
CA THR A 275 -1.21 -7.64 -52.26
C THR A 275 -0.33 -8.84 -51.95
N GLN A 276 0.59 -9.21 -52.85
CA GLN A 276 1.58 -10.27 -52.61
C GLN A 276 2.57 -9.94 -51.47
N ALA A 277 2.26 -8.95 -50.65
CA ALA A 277 3.04 -8.49 -49.52
C ALA A 277 2.85 -9.42 -48.31
N ALA A 278 3.15 -10.71 -48.47
CA ALA A 278 3.19 -11.68 -47.37
C ALA A 278 4.01 -11.18 -46.16
N GLY A 279 5.03 -10.35 -46.43
CA GLY A 279 5.82 -9.66 -45.41
C GLY A 279 5.03 -8.64 -44.56
N VAL A 280 4.10 -7.88 -45.15
CA VAL A 280 3.27 -6.88 -44.43
C VAL A 280 2.33 -7.59 -43.46
N VAL A 281 1.64 -8.63 -43.94
CA VAL A 281 0.70 -9.43 -43.13
C VAL A 281 1.42 -10.08 -41.96
N SER A 282 2.56 -10.75 -42.20
CA SER A 282 3.38 -11.37 -41.15
C SER A 282 3.85 -10.33 -40.12
N THR A 283 4.37 -9.18 -40.59
CA THR A 283 4.87 -8.12 -39.71
C THR A 283 3.75 -7.55 -38.82
N ALA A 284 2.55 -7.35 -39.38
CA ALA A 284 1.40 -6.84 -38.64
C ALA A 284 0.91 -7.84 -37.58
N VAL A 285 0.85 -9.13 -37.91
CA VAL A 285 0.46 -10.19 -36.96
C VAL A 285 1.47 -10.32 -35.82
N LEU A 286 2.77 -10.27 -36.12
CA LEU A 286 3.80 -10.30 -35.09
C LEU A 286 3.76 -9.06 -34.20
N ALA A 287 3.53 -7.87 -34.76
CA ALA A 287 3.36 -6.64 -33.99
C ALA A 287 2.11 -6.71 -33.09
N ALA A 288 1.00 -7.26 -33.59
CA ALA A 288 -0.20 -7.47 -32.78
C ALA A 288 0.07 -8.45 -31.61
N SER A 289 0.84 -9.50 -31.87
CA SER A 289 1.26 -10.47 -30.83
C SER A 289 2.12 -9.82 -29.75
N LEU A 290 3.00 -8.89 -30.12
CA LEU A 290 3.80 -8.09 -29.16
C LEU A 290 2.90 -7.29 -28.22
N PHE A 291 1.91 -6.57 -28.76
CA PHE A 291 0.96 -5.81 -27.95
C PHE A 291 0.13 -6.73 -27.04
N ALA A 292 -0.26 -7.92 -27.51
CA ALA A 292 -0.98 -8.89 -26.68
C ALA A 292 -0.13 -9.34 -25.48
N ILE A 293 1.16 -9.63 -25.69
CA ILE A 293 2.09 -9.98 -24.60
C ILE A 293 2.27 -8.80 -23.64
N ALA A 294 2.35 -7.57 -24.15
CA ALA A 294 2.43 -6.37 -23.33
C ALA A 294 1.18 -6.20 -22.44
N ILE A 295 -0.03 -6.46 -22.97
CA ILE A 295 -1.27 -6.45 -22.19
C ILE A 295 -1.22 -7.51 -21.07
N VAL A 296 -0.84 -8.74 -21.38
CA VAL A 296 -0.71 -9.80 -20.36
C VAL A 296 0.29 -9.39 -19.27
N GLY A 297 1.42 -8.79 -19.64
CA GLY A 297 2.39 -8.26 -18.69
C GLY A 297 1.84 -7.14 -17.81
N LEU A 298 1.06 -6.22 -18.39
CA LEU A 298 0.39 -5.14 -17.66
C LEU A 298 -0.69 -5.65 -16.70
N GLN A 299 -1.45 -6.66 -17.10
CA GLN A 299 -2.43 -7.34 -16.24
C GLN A 299 -1.74 -8.05 -15.08
N ALA A 300 -0.69 -8.84 -15.36
CA ALA A 300 0.12 -9.48 -14.33
C ALA A 300 0.73 -8.46 -13.34
N TYR A 301 1.11 -7.28 -13.83
CA TYR A 301 1.55 -6.16 -12.98
C TYR A 301 0.41 -5.62 -12.11
N ARG A 302 -0.75 -5.31 -12.70
CA ARG A 302 -1.91 -4.78 -11.98
C ARG A 302 -2.33 -5.72 -10.85
N ASP A 303 -2.51 -7.00 -11.19
CA ASP A 303 -3.01 -8.03 -10.28
C ASP A 303 -1.96 -8.38 -9.22
N GLY A 304 -0.69 -8.50 -9.62
CA GLY A 304 0.38 -8.83 -8.68
C GLY A 304 0.79 -7.69 -7.75
N VAL A 305 0.46 -6.44 -8.10
CA VAL A 305 0.61 -5.26 -7.22
C VAL A 305 -0.68 -5.00 -6.41
N GLY A 306 -1.81 -5.62 -6.78
CA GLY A 306 -3.11 -5.47 -6.13
C GLY A 306 -3.69 -4.06 -6.27
N LEU A 307 -3.54 -3.42 -7.44
CA LEU A 307 -3.95 -2.01 -7.62
C LEU A 307 -5.46 -1.81 -7.44
N THR A 308 -6.27 -2.67 -8.06
CA THR A 308 -7.73 -2.58 -8.01
C THR A 308 -8.25 -2.90 -6.60
N GLU A 309 -7.69 -3.92 -5.97
CA GLU A 309 -8.04 -4.34 -4.61
C GLU A 309 -7.65 -3.26 -3.58
N ASP A 310 -6.46 -2.66 -3.71
CA ASP A 310 -6.02 -1.56 -2.84
C ASP A 310 -6.94 -0.34 -2.96
N LEU A 311 -7.37 0.04 -4.18
CA LEU A 311 -8.32 1.15 -4.39
C LEU A 311 -9.68 0.87 -3.73
N SER A 312 -10.22 -0.33 -3.96
CA SER A 312 -11.49 -0.76 -3.37
C SER A 312 -11.41 -0.75 -1.83
N ARG A 313 -10.36 -1.35 -1.27
CA ARG A 313 -10.13 -1.42 0.19
C ARG A 313 -10.03 -0.03 0.80
N ASN A 314 -9.23 0.87 0.22
CA ASN A 314 -9.08 2.24 0.72
C ASN A 314 -10.40 3.00 0.69
N ARG A 315 -11.22 2.83 -0.36
CA ARG A 315 -12.54 3.46 -0.45
C ARG A 315 -13.50 2.93 0.63
N VAL A 316 -13.50 1.62 0.86
CA VAL A 316 -14.33 0.97 1.88
C VAL A 316 -13.90 1.45 3.27
N TYR A 317 -12.61 1.43 3.57
CA TYR A 317 -12.06 1.92 4.84
C TYR A 317 -12.41 3.39 5.09
N ALA A 318 -12.16 4.28 4.13
CA ALA A 318 -12.52 5.70 4.26
C ALA A 318 -14.02 5.90 4.54
N SER A 319 -14.89 5.09 3.93
CA SER A 319 -16.34 5.17 4.11
C SER A 319 -16.77 4.75 5.52
N TYR A 320 -16.23 3.65 6.03
CA TYR A 320 -16.50 3.18 7.39
C TYR A 320 -15.92 4.10 8.45
N THR A 321 -14.68 4.57 8.29
CA THR A 321 -14.05 5.55 9.19
C THR A 321 -14.87 6.85 9.21
N SER A 322 -15.36 7.32 8.06
CA SER A 322 -16.23 8.49 8.00
C SER A 322 -17.59 8.27 8.69
N LYS A 323 -18.11 7.04 8.68
CA LYS A 323 -19.31 6.69 9.45
C LYS A 323 -19.03 6.75 10.94
N LEU A 324 -17.98 6.09 11.41
CA LEU A 324 -17.60 6.09 12.83
C LEU A 324 -17.31 7.51 13.34
N LEU A 325 -16.70 8.37 12.54
CA LEU A 325 -16.52 9.78 12.89
C LEU A 325 -17.86 10.51 13.12
N ARG A 326 -18.85 10.30 12.25
CA ARG A 326 -20.19 10.88 12.44
C ARG A 326 -20.89 10.33 13.69
N ASP A 327 -20.74 9.03 13.94
CA ASP A 327 -21.30 8.36 15.11
C ASP A 327 -20.63 8.92 16.39
N LEU A 328 -19.31 9.15 16.37
CA LEU A 328 -18.57 9.78 17.47
C LEU A 328 -19.05 11.21 17.73
N GLU A 329 -19.21 12.03 16.68
CA GLU A 329 -19.75 13.39 16.80
C GLU A 329 -21.18 13.40 17.32
N HIS A 330 -21.98 12.38 17.02
CA HIS A 330 -23.32 12.22 17.58
C HIS A 330 -23.27 11.88 19.08
N ALA A 331 -22.43 10.91 19.48
CA ALA A 331 -22.22 10.56 20.87
C ALA A 331 -21.74 11.77 21.71
N GLN A 332 -20.78 12.54 21.17
CA GLN A 332 -20.28 13.77 21.80
C GLN A 332 -21.37 14.83 22.01
N ARG A 333 -22.24 15.05 21.01
CA ARG A 333 -23.36 16.00 21.14
C ARG A 333 -24.38 15.57 22.19
N ASN A 334 -24.56 14.26 22.37
CA ASN A 334 -25.46 13.69 23.37
C ASN A 334 -24.79 13.51 24.75
N ALA A 335 -23.51 13.88 24.88
CA ALA A 335 -22.70 13.65 26.07
C ALA A 335 -22.66 12.17 26.52
N ASP A 336 -22.71 11.24 25.56
CA ASP A 336 -22.67 9.79 25.78
C ASP A 336 -21.23 9.28 25.72
N LEU A 337 -20.49 9.50 26.81
CA LEU A 337 -19.09 9.10 26.92
C LEU A 337 -18.87 7.58 26.73
N PRO A 338 -19.70 6.67 27.27
CA PRO A 338 -19.61 5.25 26.95
C PRO A 338 -19.68 4.95 25.46
N ALA A 339 -20.60 5.58 24.73
CA ALA A 339 -20.67 5.43 23.27
C ALA A 339 -19.43 6.01 22.57
N GLU A 340 -18.91 7.16 23.01
CA GLU A 340 -17.67 7.72 22.46
C GLU A 340 -16.50 6.74 22.54
N ILE A 341 -16.26 6.16 23.73
CA ILE A 341 -15.16 5.21 23.94
C ILE A 341 -15.38 3.92 23.16
N HIS A 342 -16.62 3.43 23.10
CA HIS A 342 -16.94 2.25 22.29
C HIS A 342 -16.60 2.47 20.81
N ILE A 343 -17.00 3.62 20.23
CA ILE A 343 -16.71 3.98 18.84
C ILE A 343 -15.19 4.11 18.59
N MET A 344 -14.43 4.63 19.56
CA MET A 344 -12.97 4.67 19.47
C MET A 344 -12.36 3.27 19.44
N TYR A 345 -12.89 2.30 20.21
CA TYR A 345 -12.47 0.90 20.10
C TYR A 345 -12.90 0.26 18.78
N GLU A 346 -14.11 0.55 18.28
CA GLU A 346 -14.59 0.07 16.97
C GLU A 346 -13.70 0.57 15.82
N MET A 347 -13.15 1.79 15.94
CA MET A 347 -12.17 2.30 14.98
C MET A 347 -10.88 1.46 14.95
N GLU A 348 -10.42 0.99 16.10
CA GLU A 348 -9.26 0.10 16.18
C GLU A 348 -9.56 -1.29 15.61
N ASP A 349 -10.78 -1.79 15.82
CA ASP A 349 -11.25 -3.04 15.21
C ASP A 349 -11.32 -2.94 13.69
N LEU A 350 -11.85 -1.82 13.18
CA LEU A 350 -11.88 -1.55 11.75
C LEU A 350 -10.47 -1.46 11.15
N ALA A 351 -9.55 -0.78 11.83
CA ALA A 351 -8.16 -0.69 11.38
C ALA A 351 -7.48 -2.07 11.39
N TYR A 352 -7.75 -2.91 12.38
CA TYR A 352 -7.21 -4.27 12.43
C TYR A 352 -7.79 -5.16 11.32
N PHE A 353 -9.10 -5.09 11.11
CA PHE A 353 -9.77 -5.77 10.02
C PHE A 353 -9.18 -5.35 8.66
N GLU A 354 -9.04 -4.05 8.39
CA GLU A 354 -8.45 -3.53 7.14
C GLU A 354 -7.04 -4.08 6.91
N MET A 355 -6.21 -4.08 7.96
CA MET A 355 -4.85 -4.61 7.90
C MET A 355 -4.84 -6.12 7.64
N ARG A 356 -5.75 -6.89 8.25
CA ARG A 356 -5.88 -8.33 7.99
C ARG A 356 -6.26 -8.60 6.54
N GLU A 357 -7.27 -7.89 6.02
CA GLU A 357 -7.70 -8.00 4.62
C GLU A 357 -6.57 -7.59 3.65
N PHE A 358 -5.80 -6.56 3.99
CA PHE A 358 -4.57 -6.20 3.26
C PHE A 358 -3.58 -7.37 3.21
N LEU A 359 -3.30 -7.98 4.37
CA LEU A 359 -2.37 -9.11 4.44
C LEU A 359 -2.86 -10.30 3.64
N GLN A 360 -4.16 -10.63 3.73
CA GLN A 360 -4.75 -11.73 2.99
C GLN A 360 -4.63 -11.50 1.48
N THR A 361 -5.12 -10.37 1.00
CA THR A 361 -5.06 -9.96 -0.43
C THR A 361 -3.64 -10.09 -0.98
N HIS A 362 -2.66 -9.50 -0.29
CA HIS A 362 -1.28 -9.50 -0.77
C HIS A 362 -0.53 -10.81 -0.50
N SER A 363 -1.01 -11.66 0.40
CA SER A 363 -0.48 -13.02 0.61
C SER A 363 -1.01 -14.01 -0.42
N GLU A 364 -2.19 -13.77 -0.98
CA GLU A 364 -2.81 -14.62 -1.99
C GLU A 364 -2.53 -14.14 -3.41
N ALA A 365 -2.18 -12.85 -3.60
CA ALA A 365 -1.84 -12.28 -4.90
C ALA A 365 -0.82 -13.17 -5.63
N ARG A 366 -1.19 -13.71 -6.79
CA ARG A 366 -0.28 -14.43 -7.67
C ARG A 366 -0.07 -13.57 -8.89
N PHE A 367 1.18 -13.43 -9.32
CA PHE A 367 1.47 -12.93 -10.66
C PHE A 367 1.03 -14.03 -11.62
N SER A 368 -0.20 -13.95 -12.12
CA SER A 368 -0.66 -14.80 -13.22
C SER A 368 0.07 -14.34 -14.48
N LEU A 369 1.13 -15.07 -14.84
CA LEU A 369 1.79 -14.96 -16.14
C LEU A 369 1.28 -16.05 -17.06
#